data_AF-A0A6P0XVY1-F1
#
_entry.id   AF-A0A6P0XVY1-F1
#
_cell.length_a   1.000
_cell.length_b   1.000
_cell.length_c   1.000
_cell.angle_alpha   90.00
_cell.angle_beta   90.00
_cell.angle_gamma   90.00
#
_symmetry.space_group_name_H-M   'P 1'
#
loop_
_entity.id
_entity.type
_entity.pdbx_description
1 polymer ?
#
loop_
_entity_poly.entity_id
_entity_poly.type
_entity_poly.pdbx_seq_one_letter_code
_entity_poly.pdbx_strand_id
1 'polypeptide(L)'
;VEVCQSLLQYDTYWQSASNEGDVIWDEGEAGDFFDELFTDSASRYLSSGDNEDYEADDQPLTLSPTGNLVVMLTVAFQGEVPDIEADLASMNAMTVALKALINLHYQEKLRGIQIHFSPARLGDELDNEQLLLNFSELIPL
;
A
#
# COMPACT_ATOMS: atom_id res chain seq x y z
N VAL A 1 -5.79 9.57 -6.99
CA VAL A 1 -4.78 10.17 -7.90
C VAL A 1 -3.56 10.65 -7.13
N GLU A 2 -3.74 11.54 -6.14
CA GLU A 2 -2.64 12.14 -5.38
C GLU A 2 -1.69 11.11 -4.77
N VAL A 3 -2.23 10.05 -4.14
CA VAL A 3 -1.44 8.95 -3.55
C VAL A 3 -0.47 8.34 -4.57
N CYS A 4 -0.96 7.89 -5.73
CA CYS A 4 -0.11 7.29 -6.75
C CYS A 4 0.93 8.30 -7.28
N GLN A 5 0.58 9.58 -7.38
CA GLN A 5 1.53 10.63 -7.78
C GLN A 5 2.62 10.85 -6.73
N SER A 6 2.28 10.83 -5.45
CA SER A 6 3.25 10.91 -4.36
C SER A 6 4.18 9.71 -4.37
N LEU A 7 3.65 8.49 -4.50
CA LEU A 7 4.46 7.26 -4.56
C LEU A 7 5.44 7.25 -5.74
N LEU A 8 5.03 7.80 -6.89
CA LEU A 8 5.89 7.98 -8.06
C LEU A 8 7.05 8.97 -7.83
N GLN A 9 6.92 9.92 -6.90
CA GLN A 9 7.99 10.88 -6.59
C GLN A 9 9.06 10.32 -5.65
N TYR A 10 8.77 9.20 -4.97
CA TYR A 10 9.69 8.51 -4.07
C TYR A 10 10.38 7.32 -4.74
N ASP A 11 10.52 7.33 -6.07
CA ASP A 11 11.07 6.23 -6.86
C ASP A 11 12.45 5.74 -6.35
N THR A 12 13.29 6.65 -5.86
CA THR A 12 14.62 6.34 -5.32
C THR A 12 14.64 5.59 -3.99
N TYR A 13 13.50 5.49 -3.28
CA TYR A 13 13.43 4.90 -1.95
C TYR A 13 12.87 3.48 -1.93
N TRP A 14 12.31 3.01 -3.05
CA TRP A 14 11.76 1.66 -3.13
C TRP A 14 12.87 0.61 -3.15
N GLN A 15 12.71 -0.41 -2.30
CA GLN A 15 13.65 -1.53 -2.19
C GLN A 15 13.03 -2.85 -2.64
N SER A 16 11.71 -2.97 -2.49
CA SER A 16 10.97 -4.19 -2.79
C SER A 16 9.54 -3.87 -3.19
N ALA A 17 8.93 -4.73 -4.00
CA ALA A 17 7.51 -4.68 -4.32
C ALA A 17 6.94 -6.10 -4.45
N SER A 18 5.62 -6.20 -4.36
CA SER A 18 4.86 -7.42 -4.64
C SER A 18 3.43 -7.05 -5.00
N ASN A 19 2.73 -7.92 -5.71
CA ASN A 19 1.33 -7.76 -6.03
C ASN A 19 0.61 -9.10 -5.99
N GLU A 20 -0.64 -9.05 -5.54
CA GLU A 20 -1.55 -10.18 -5.48
C GLU A 20 -2.97 -9.66 -5.74
N GLY A 21 -3.82 -10.51 -6.34
CA GLY A 21 -5.20 -10.18 -6.62
C GLY A 21 -5.95 -11.37 -7.22
N ASP A 22 -7.27 -11.22 -7.31
CA ASP A 22 -8.17 -12.21 -7.89
C ASP A 22 -9.20 -11.55 -8.81
N VAL A 23 -9.77 -12.32 -9.73
CA VAL A 23 -10.82 -11.89 -10.66
C VAL A 23 -12.16 -12.38 -10.17
N ILE A 24 -12.96 -11.44 -9.66
CA ILE A 24 -14.29 -11.72 -9.12
C ILE A 24 -15.35 -11.28 -10.13
N TRP A 25 -16.27 -12.18 -10.47
CA TRP A 25 -17.30 -11.96 -11.50
C TRP A 25 -18.56 -11.27 -10.96
N ASP A 26 -18.86 -11.46 -9.67
CA ASP A 26 -20.00 -10.84 -9.00
C ASP A 26 -19.57 -9.55 -8.28
N GLU A 27 -20.27 -8.45 -8.56
CA GLU A 27 -19.92 -7.14 -7.99
C GLU A 27 -20.16 -7.07 -6.47
N GLY A 28 -21.15 -7.80 -5.96
CA GLY A 28 -21.41 -7.90 -4.52
C GLY A 28 -20.29 -8.65 -3.80
N GLU A 29 -19.92 -9.82 -4.34
CA GLU A 29 -18.79 -10.62 -3.84
C GLU A 29 -17.47 -9.83 -3.88
N ALA A 30 -17.23 -9.05 -4.95
CA ALA A 30 -16.04 -8.22 -5.06
C ALA A 30 -15.99 -7.11 -3.99
N GLY A 31 -17.15 -6.53 -3.66
CA GLY A 31 -17.27 -5.55 -2.57
C GLY A 31 -17.00 -6.17 -1.21
N ASP A 32 -17.62 -7.31 -0.91
CA ASP A 32 -17.43 -8.04 0.34
C ASP A 32 -15.95 -8.44 0.53
N PHE A 33 -15.32 -8.96 -0.52
CA PHE A 33 -13.90 -9.33 -0.50
C PHE A 33 -12.98 -8.13 -0.26
N PHE A 34 -13.27 -6.99 -0.91
CA PHE A 34 -12.49 -5.77 -0.73
C PHE A 34 -12.54 -5.25 0.71
N ASP A 35 -13.72 -5.29 1.34
CA ASP A 35 -13.90 -4.87 2.74
C ASP A 35 -13.31 -5.88 3.75
N GLU A 36 -13.37 -7.18 3.44
CA GLU A 36 -12.71 -8.22 4.23
C GLU A 36 -11.18 -8.04 4.20
N LEU A 37 -10.61 -7.82 3.01
CA LEU A 37 -9.18 -7.63 2.83
C LEU A 37 -8.67 -6.41 3.61
N PHE A 38 -9.45 -5.32 3.63
CA PHE A 38 -9.17 -4.16 4.49
C PHE A 38 -9.05 -4.54 5.96
N THR A 39 -10.06 -5.26 6.46
CA THR A 39 -10.18 -5.60 7.88
C THR A 39 -9.07 -6.54 8.31
N ASP A 40 -8.74 -7.55 7.50
CA ASP A 40 -7.67 -8.49 7.78
C ASP A 40 -6.29 -7.81 7.75
N SER A 41 -6.04 -7.03 6.70
CA SER A 41 -4.78 -6.30 6.49
C SER A 41 -4.55 -5.23 7.55
N ALA A 42 -5.62 -4.63 8.10
CA ALA A 42 -5.50 -3.58 9.08
C ALA A 42 -4.79 -4.01 10.37
N SER A 43 -4.88 -5.29 10.74
CA SER A 43 -4.19 -5.87 11.89
C SER A 43 -2.69 -6.07 11.62
N ARG A 44 -2.34 -6.57 10.43
CA ARG A 44 -0.97 -6.82 9.99
C ARG A 44 -0.17 -5.54 9.79
N TYR A 45 -0.82 -4.51 9.25
CA TYR A 45 -0.21 -3.20 9.04
C TYR A 45 -0.39 -2.26 10.23
N LEU A 46 -1.08 -2.68 11.30
CA LEU A 46 -1.41 -1.87 12.48
C LEU A 46 -2.05 -0.50 12.15
N SER A 47 -2.56 -0.36 10.92
CA SER A 47 -3.17 0.85 10.38
C SER A 47 -4.57 1.14 10.93
N SER A 48 -5.11 0.25 11.77
CA SER A 48 -6.35 0.45 12.54
C SER A 48 -6.03 0.74 14.02
N GLY A 49 -5.19 1.75 14.26
CA GLY A 49 -5.03 2.34 15.59
C GLY A 49 -5.84 3.62 15.68
N ASP A 50 -6.67 3.74 16.73
CA ASP A 50 -7.43 4.94 17.06
C ASP A 50 -6.58 6.20 16.88
N ASN A 51 -7.18 7.23 16.28
CA ASN A 51 -6.68 8.61 16.31
C ASN A 51 -6.76 9.12 17.76
N GLU A 52 -5.99 8.55 18.67
CA GLU A 52 -5.80 9.13 19.99
C GLU A 52 -4.93 10.38 19.81
N ASP A 53 -5.53 11.49 20.21
CA ASP A 53 -5.04 12.86 20.19
C ASP A 53 -3.52 13.00 20.12
N TYR A 54 -3.06 13.67 19.05
CA TYR A 54 -1.72 14.24 18.99
C TYR A 54 -1.60 15.28 20.12
N GLU A 55 -1.24 14.84 21.32
CA GLU A 55 -0.88 15.76 22.40
C GLU A 55 0.32 16.58 21.93
N ALA A 56 0.12 17.90 21.90
CA ALA A 56 1.15 18.87 21.62
C ALA A 56 2.16 18.86 22.78
N ASP A 57 3.14 17.96 22.71
CA ASP A 57 4.27 17.95 23.63
C ASP A 57 5.46 18.65 22.97
N ASP A 58 5.84 19.82 23.51
CA ASP A 58 6.93 20.70 23.07
C ASP A 58 8.32 20.06 23.33
N GLN A 59 8.48 18.76 23.11
CA GLN A 59 9.77 18.07 23.18
C GLN A 59 10.45 18.07 21.80
N PRO A 60 11.76 18.36 21.71
CA PRO A 60 12.50 18.23 20.46
C PRO A 60 12.47 16.76 20.04
N LEU A 61 11.70 16.46 18.99
CA LEU A 61 11.58 15.15 18.36
C LEU A 61 12.96 14.68 17.87
N THR A 62 13.71 13.98 18.71
CA THR A 62 14.83 13.16 18.25
C THR A 62 14.24 11.89 17.67
N LEU A 63 13.76 11.96 16.43
CA LEU A 63 13.34 10.79 15.68
C LEU A 63 14.58 9.94 15.40
N SER A 64 14.53 8.65 15.75
CA SER A 64 15.46 7.67 15.21
C SER A 64 15.43 7.76 13.68
N PRO A 65 16.57 7.72 12.98
CA PRO A 65 16.57 7.73 11.52
C PRO A 65 15.66 6.59 11.04
N THR A 66 14.69 6.96 10.21
CA THR A 66 13.62 6.09 9.70
C THR A 66 14.16 4.73 9.25
N GLY A 67 13.63 3.65 9.82
CA GLY A 67 13.81 2.28 9.33
C GLY A 67 13.02 2.04 8.04
N ASN A 68 12.39 0.88 7.93
CA ASN A 68 11.58 0.53 6.75
C ASN A 68 10.16 1.12 6.83
N LEU A 69 9.57 1.45 5.68
CA LEU A 69 8.16 1.79 5.52
C LEU A 69 7.56 0.89 4.44
N VAL A 70 6.54 0.12 4.79
CA VAL A 70 5.79 -0.71 3.85
C VAL A 70 4.46 -0.04 3.58
N VAL A 71 4.09 0.08 2.31
CA VAL A 71 2.81 0.63 1.85
C VAL A 71 2.07 -0.44 1.06
N MET A 72 0.85 -0.75 1.48
CA MET A 72 -0.06 -1.63 0.75
C MET A 72 -1.17 -0.81 0.12
N LEU A 73 -1.38 -1.02 -1.18
CA LEU A 73 -2.47 -0.43 -1.94
C LEU A 73 -3.45 -1.53 -2.32
N THR A 74 -4.64 -1.50 -1.73
CA THR A 74 -5.74 -2.38 -2.14
C THR A 74 -6.61 -1.64 -3.13
N VAL A 75 -6.88 -2.24 -4.28
CA VAL A 75 -7.62 -1.61 -5.37
C VAL A 75 -8.70 -2.55 -5.90
N ALA A 76 -9.87 -2.00 -6.18
CA ALA A 76 -10.94 -2.68 -6.91
C ALA A 76 -11.20 -1.92 -8.20
N PHE A 77 -11.15 -2.59 -9.34
CA PHE A 77 -11.37 -1.98 -10.65
C PHE A 77 -12.07 -2.93 -11.62
N GLN A 78 -12.66 -2.36 -12.67
CA GLN A 78 -13.38 -3.12 -13.69
C GLN A 78 -12.53 -3.41 -14.93
N GLY A 79 -12.60 -4.66 -15.38
CA GLY A 79 -11.92 -5.17 -16.56
C GLY A 79 -10.47 -5.55 -16.30
N GLU A 80 -9.82 -6.07 -17.32
CA GLU A 80 -8.42 -6.52 -17.25
C GLU A 80 -7.46 -5.36 -17.45
N VAL A 81 -6.45 -5.28 -16.58
CA VAL A 81 -5.36 -4.32 -16.67
C VAL A 81 -4.03 -5.04 -16.43
N PRO A 82 -3.42 -5.60 -17.49
CA PRO A 82 -2.18 -6.38 -17.38
C PRO A 82 -1.04 -5.61 -16.70
N ASP A 83 -1.02 -4.29 -16.85
CA ASP A 83 -0.05 -3.39 -16.24
C ASP A 83 -0.08 -3.38 -14.69
N ILE A 84 -1.18 -3.85 -14.09
CA ILE A 84 -1.37 -3.96 -12.63
C ILE A 84 -1.35 -5.43 -12.18
N GLU A 85 -1.82 -6.34 -13.03
CA GLU A 85 -1.94 -7.78 -12.75
C GLU A 85 -0.64 -8.55 -12.92
N ALA A 86 0.27 -8.07 -13.79
CA ALA A 86 1.59 -8.67 -13.98
C ALA A 86 2.50 -8.44 -12.77
N ASP A 87 3.62 -9.19 -12.73
CA ASP A 87 4.64 -9.05 -11.70
C ASP A 87 5.18 -7.61 -11.63
N LEU A 88 5.02 -6.99 -10.45
CA LEU A 88 5.47 -5.63 -10.17
C LEU A 88 6.88 -5.54 -9.58
N ALA A 89 7.63 -6.65 -9.49
CA ALA A 89 8.99 -6.72 -8.97
C ALA A 89 10.06 -6.08 -9.90
N SER A 90 9.77 -4.91 -10.47
CA SER A 90 10.77 -4.02 -11.05
C SER A 90 10.30 -2.56 -10.97
N MET A 91 11.24 -1.63 -10.84
CA MET A 91 10.93 -0.19 -10.79
C MET A 91 10.10 0.29 -11.98
N ASN A 92 10.36 -0.25 -13.17
CA ASN A 92 9.60 0.09 -14.37
C ASN A 92 8.16 -0.43 -14.30
N ALA A 93 7.96 -1.70 -13.90
CA ALA A 93 6.63 -2.30 -13.78
C ALA A 93 5.79 -1.54 -12.74
N MET A 94 6.34 -1.27 -11.57
CA MET A 94 5.67 -0.49 -10.52
C MET A 94 5.31 0.93 -10.99
N THR A 95 6.19 1.60 -11.73
CA THR A 95 5.91 2.92 -12.30
C THR A 95 4.74 2.88 -13.30
N VAL A 96 4.69 1.84 -14.13
CA VAL A 96 3.62 1.63 -15.11
C VAL A 96 2.30 1.32 -14.40
N ALA A 97 2.30 0.45 -13.38
CA ALA A 97 1.13 0.11 -12.57
C ALA A 97 0.54 1.33 -11.86
N LEU A 98 1.37 2.17 -11.20
CA LEU A 98 0.90 3.39 -10.53
C LEU A 98 0.26 4.39 -11.52
N LYS A 99 0.79 4.48 -12.75
CA LYS A 99 0.17 5.28 -13.81
C LYS A 99 -1.13 4.66 -14.33
N ALA A 100 -1.20 3.33 -14.44
CA ALA A 100 -2.41 2.61 -14.85
C ALA A 100 -3.55 2.84 -13.84
N LEU A 101 -3.26 2.85 -12.53
CA LEU A 101 -4.23 3.19 -11.49
C LEU A 101 -4.76 4.63 -11.62
N ILE A 102 -3.89 5.59 -11.92
CA ILE A 102 -4.30 6.98 -12.20
C ILE A 102 -5.23 7.02 -13.42
N ASN A 103 -4.91 6.27 -14.48
CA ASN A 103 -5.72 6.21 -15.69
C ASN A 103 -7.09 5.55 -15.43
N LEU A 104 -7.15 4.48 -14.64
CA LEU A 104 -8.40 3.82 -14.25
C LEU A 104 -9.35 4.78 -13.53
N HIS A 105 -8.82 5.66 -12.68
CA HIS A 105 -9.60 6.70 -12.04
C HIS A 105 -10.20 7.67 -13.07
N TYR A 106 -9.41 8.17 -14.02
CA TYR A 106 -9.91 9.06 -15.08
C TYR A 106 -10.91 8.39 -16.04
N GLN A 107 -10.84 7.07 -16.18
CA GLN A 107 -11.78 6.27 -16.98
C GLN A 107 -13.04 5.86 -16.21
N GLU A 108 -13.19 6.26 -14.95
CA GLU A 108 -14.31 5.84 -14.07
C GLU A 108 -14.42 4.32 -13.89
N LYS A 109 -13.28 3.61 -13.99
CA LYS A 109 -13.18 2.15 -13.82
C LYS A 109 -12.59 1.72 -12.49
N LEU A 110 -11.95 2.63 -11.75
CA LEU A 110 -11.54 2.40 -10.37
C LEU A 110 -12.77 2.49 -9.47
N ARG A 111 -13.10 1.39 -8.78
CA ARG A 111 -14.28 1.24 -7.90
C ARG A 111 -13.93 1.43 -6.43
N GLY A 112 -12.73 1.04 -6.02
CA GLY A 112 -12.26 1.18 -4.66
C GLY A 112 -10.75 1.36 -4.61
N ILE A 113 -10.28 2.13 -3.63
CA ILE A 113 -8.88 2.19 -3.24
C ILE A 113 -8.78 2.35 -1.73
N GLN A 114 -7.92 1.57 -1.10
CA GLN A 114 -7.58 1.63 0.31
C GLN A 114 -6.06 1.57 0.46
N ILE A 115 -5.59 2.12 1.56
CA ILE A 115 -4.15 2.27 1.82
C ILE A 115 -3.89 1.83 3.24
N HIS A 116 -2.94 0.92 3.39
CA HIS A 116 -2.36 0.57 4.68
C HIS A 116 -0.87 0.87 4.63
N PHE A 117 -0.30 1.21 5.77
CA PHE A 117 1.14 1.41 5.90
C PHE A 117 1.62 0.93 7.25
N SER A 118 2.85 0.44 7.30
CA SER A 118 3.52 -0.04 8.50
C SER A 118 4.96 0.48 8.53
N PRO A 119 5.44 1.04 9.66
CA PRO A 119 4.72 1.23 10.91
C PRO A 119 3.67 2.36 10.84
N ALA A 120 2.59 2.24 11.62
CA ALA A 120 1.47 3.18 11.60
C ALA A 120 1.66 4.41 12.51
N ARG A 121 2.54 4.34 13.52
CA ARG A 121 2.77 5.40 14.50
C ARG A 121 4.12 6.07 14.30
N LEU A 122 4.14 7.37 14.58
CA LEU A 122 5.38 8.14 14.56
C LEU A 122 6.30 7.68 15.69
N GLY A 123 7.52 7.27 15.35
CA GLY A 123 8.52 6.79 16.31
C GLY A 123 8.60 5.27 16.44
N ASP A 124 7.64 4.52 15.86
CA ASP A 124 7.78 3.08 15.70
C ASP A 124 8.81 2.78 14.61
N GLU A 125 9.59 1.70 14.80
CA GLU A 125 10.61 1.24 13.86
C GLU A 125 10.22 -0.14 13.32
N LEU A 126 10.33 -0.30 12.00
CA LEU A 126 10.26 -1.60 11.33
C LEU A 126 11.68 -1.96 10.88
N ASP A 127 12.35 -2.79 11.66
CA ASP A 127 13.71 -3.23 11.35
C ASP A 127 13.72 -4.30 10.22
N ASN A 128 14.90 -4.70 9.77
CA ASN A 128 15.04 -5.65 8.67
C ASN A 128 14.58 -7.07 9.03
N GLU A 129 14.68 -7.47 10.29
CA GLU A 129 14.24 -8.80 10.75
C GLU A 129 12.71 -8.85 10.80
N GLN A 130 12.08 -7.83 11.36
CA GLN A 130 10.64 -7.64 11.37
C GLN A 130 10.07 -7.51 9.95
N LEU A 131 10.75 -6.78 9.06
CA LEU A 131 10.35 -6.69 7.65
C LEU A 131 10.30 -8.08 7.01
N LEU A 132 11.35 -8.88 7.17
CA LEU A 132 11.44 -10.21 6.57
C LEU A 132 10.42 -11.19 7.15
N LEU A 133 10.18 -11.12 8.47
CA LEU A 133 9.21 -11.99 9.16
C LEU A 133 7.76 -11.62 8.84
N ASN A 134 7.45 -10.33 8.78
CA ASN A 134 6.08 -9.83 8.64
C ASN A 134 5.66 -9.54 7.19
N PHE A 135 6.61 -9.48 6.24
CA PHE A 135 6.35 -9.15 4.83
C PHE A 135 7.22 -10.01 3.89
N SER A 136 7.22 -11.32 4.14
CA SER A 136 8.03 -12.29 3.38
C SER A 136 7.68 -12.38 1.88
N GLU A 137 6.53 -11.86 1.48
CA GLU A 137 6.06 -11.78 0.10
C GLU A 137 6.73 -10.69 -0.74
N LEU A 138 7.45 -9.76 -0.10
CA LEU A 138 8.12 -8.65 -0.80
C LEU A 138 9.32 -9.15 -1.61
N ILE A 139 9.36 -8.77 -2.90
CA ILE A 139 10.43 -9.14 -3.83
C ILE A 139 11.36 -7.92 -4.03
N PRO A 140 12.68 -8.06 -3.85
CA PRO A 140 13.63 -6.98 -4.11
C PRO A 140 13.58 -6.43 -5.56
N LEU A 141 13.69 -5.12 -5.72
CA LEU A 141 13.58 -4.38 -7.00
C LEU A 141 14.92 -4.20 -7.75
#